data_AF-A0A075GB52-F1
#
_entry.id   AF-A0A075GB52-F1
#
_cell.length_a   1.000
_cell.length_b   1.000
_cell.length_c   1.000
_cell.angle_alpha   90.00
_cell.angle_beta   90.00
_cell.angle_gamma   90.00
#
_symmetry.space_group_name_H-M   'P 1'
#
loop_
_entity.id
_entity.type
_entity.pdbx_description
1 polymer ?
#
loop_
_entity_poly.entity_id
_entity_poly.type
_entity_poly.pdbx_seq_one_letter_code
_entity_poly.pdbx_strand_id
1 'polypeptide(L)'
;MDFEDLINTPRKIRMLSISVAFLLAFPIYFQIMPSLIDDEMMGGGSSGPSGKWTVGFVETPLTMQESQVLGDGDTHDTFFDVMTELDIGYIELDVDCNDNDDPGPGFTDSADGSSDVSGAEGEFEDQEASGQCSGGDSGFTMRWDVTHNYTGQNITVEDMSEGEIRSMWNDGGFGEGTWAATITAEISTAPIIGGFVDSDEEYDITWTAMTYELVLEPVVEVET
;
A
#
# COMPACT_ATOMS: atom_id res chain seq x y z
N MET A 1 29.55 45.43 17.98
CA MET A 1 28.66 46.55 17.59
C MET A 1 28.37 47.31 18.89
N ASP A 2 28.75 48.59 18.97
CA ASP A 2 28.46 49.40 20.16
C ASP A 2 26.97 49.74 20.22
N PHE A 3 26.39 49.71 21.43
CA PHE A 3 24.97 50.00 21.66
C PHE A 3 24.58 51.40 21.21
N GLU A 4 25.53 52.34 21.25
CA GLU A 4 25.36 53.70 20.76
C GLU A 4 25.00 53.71 19.27
N ASP A 5 25.62 52.86 18.45
CA ASP A 5 25.37 52.83 17.00
C ASP A 5 23.96 52.32 16.62
N LEU A 6 23.29 51.64 17.55
CA LEU A 6 21.91 51.17 17.43
C LEU A 6 20.87 52.23 17.81
N ILE A 7 21.25 53.27 18.55
CA ILE A 7 20.34 54.33 19.04
C ILE A 7 20.64 55.73 18.49
N ASN A 8 21.69 55.88 17.68
CA ASN A 8 22.18 57.18 17.19
C ASN A 8 21.26 57.94 16.22
N THR A 9 20.08 57.41 15.85
CA THR A 9 19.16 58.09 14.93
C THR A 9 17.71 57.73 15.23
N PRO A 10 16.74 58.66 15.11
CA PRO A 10 15.31 58.37 15.35
C PRO A 10 14.77 57.19 14.54
N ARG A 11 15.28 56.98 13.31
CA ARG A 11 14.92 55.85 12.46
C ARG A 11 15.45 54.50 12.99
N LYS A 12 16.68 54.48 13.54
CA LYS A 12 17.29 53.29 14.15
C LYS A 12 16.59 52.93 15.47
N ILE A 13 16.27 53.94 16.30
CA ILE A 13 15.47 53.76 17.52
C ILE A 13 14.11 53.14 17.20
N ARG A 14 13.42 53.61 16.14
CA ARG A 14 12.12 53.06 15.72
C ARG A 14 12.22 51.62 15.21
N MET A 15 13.26 51.27 14.46
CA MET A 15 13.47 49.88 14.03
C MET A 15 13.80 48.97 15.19
N LEU A 16 14.64 49.43 16.13
CA LEU A 16 14.99 48.67 17.33
C LEU A 16 13.77 48.47 18.23
N SER A 17 12.93 49.48 18.43
CA SER A 17 11.71 49.34 19.24
C SER A 17 10.70 48.38 18.62
N ILE A 18 10.51 48.40 17.30
CA ILE A 18 9.65 47.42 16.60
C ILE A 18 10.25 46.02 16.69
N SER A 19 11.55 45.88 16.52
CA SER A 19 12.23 44.58 16.58
C SER A 19 12.14 43.97 17.98
N VAL A 20 12.36 44.76 19.03
CA VAL A 20 12.21 44.32 20.43
C VAL A 20 10.75 43.99 20.74
N ALA A 21 9.80 44.79 20.26
CA ALA A 21 8.38 44.50 20.43
C ALA A 21 7.99 43.17 19.75
N PHE A 22 8.50 42.90 18.55
CA PHE A 22 8.25 41.65 17.84
C PHE A 22 8.92 40.46 18.54
N LEU A 23 10.15 40.62 19.05
CA LEU A 23 10.89 39.59 19.76
C LEU A 23 10.22 39.21 21.10
N LEU A 24 9.48 40.12 21.72
CA LEU A 24 8.65 39.84 22.89
C LEU A 24 7.27 39.30 22.52
N ALA A 25 6.61 39.87 21.50
CA ALA A 25 5.27 39.48 21.09
C ALA A 25 5.23 38.08 20.45
N PHE A 26 6.25 37.70 19.68
CA PHE A 26 6.33 36.41 19.00
C PHE A 26 6.32 35.22 19.96
N PRO A 27 7.18 35.12 21.00
CA PRO A 27 7.11 34.02 21.96
C PRO A 27 5.84 34.06 22.82
N ILE A 28 5.33 35.25 23.17
CA ILE A 28 4.06 35.38 23.91
C ILE A 28 2.88 34.87 23.06
N TYR A 29 2.88 35.13 21.77
CA TYR A 29 1.87 34.61 20.83
C TYR A 29 1.84 33.07 20.87
N PHE A 30 2.99 32.39 20.88
CA PHE A 30 3.04 30.93 21.03
C PHE A 30 2.70 30.42 22.44
N GLN A 31 2.81 31.25 23.48
CA GLN A 31 2.34 30.89 24.83
C GLN A 31 0.82 31.03 24.98
N ILE A 32 0.21 31.98 24.26
CA ILE A 32 -1.23 32.24 24.31
C ILE A 32 -1.98 31.38 23.29
N MET A 33 -1.37 31.03 22.14
CA MET A 33 -1.97 30.16 21.12
C MET A 33 -2.55 28.85 21.72
N PRO A 34 -1.83 28.09 22.56
CA PRO A 34 -2.36 26.89 23.20
C PRO A 34 -3.56 27.13 24.14
N SER A 35 -3.82 28.38 24.54
CA SER A 35 -4.97 28.75 25.38
C SER A 35 -6.14 29.39 24.61
N LEU A 36 -5.91 29.77 23.34
CA LEU A 36 -6.94 30.26 22.41
C LEU A 36 -7.42 29.16 21.46
N ILE A 37 -6.58 28.16 21.25
CA ILE A 37 -6.97 26.86 20.75
C ILE A 37 -7.65 26.19 21.94
N ASP A 38 -8.97 25.96 21.86
CA ASP A 38 -9.67 25.16 22.87
C ASP A 38 -8.94 23.82 23.04
N ASP A 39 -8.96 23.27 24.26
CA ASP A 39 -8.41 21.94 24.61
C ASP A 39 -8.88 20.82 23.65
N GLU A 40 -9.94 21.08 22.87
CA GLU A 40 -10.51 20.22 21.83
C GLU A 40 -9.64 20.09 20.55
N MET A 41 -8.69 21.01 20.32
CA MET A 41 -7.79 20.98 19.14
C MET A 41 -6.35 20.56 19.46
N MET A 42 -5.97 20.46 20.75
CA MET A 42 -4.62 20.08 21.20
C MET A 42 -4.54 18.68 21.82
N GLY A 43 -5.64 17.94 21.88
CA GLY A 43 -5.63 16.48 22.00
C GLY A 43 -5.55 15.87 20.60
N GLY A 44 -4.56 15.02 20.33
CA GLY A 44 -4.39 14.32 19.05
C GLY A 44 -5.51 13.31 18.77
N GLY A 45 -6.73 13.79 18.53
CA GLY A 45 -7.91 13.02 18.19
C GLY A 45 -8.89 13.90 17.42
N SER A 46 -8.89 13.78 16.10
CA SER A 46 -10.07 13.88 15.24
C SER A 46 -11.22 14.86 15.54
N SER A 47 -10.95 16.13 15.81
CA SER A 47 -12.02 17.13 16.03
C SER A 47 -12.35 17.91 14.75
N GLY A 48 -12.90 17.22 13.75
CA GLY A 48 -13.70 17.85 12.67
C GLY A 48 -15.19 17.67 12.97
N PRO A 49 -16.12 18.48 12.38
CA PRO A 49 -17.55 18.23 12.52
C PRO A 49 -17.87 16.79 12.14
N SER A 50 -18.46 16.03 13.06
CA SER A 50 -18.94 14.69 12.74
C SER A 50 -20.16 14.78 11.83
N GLY A 51 -20.25 13.87 10.88
CA GLY A 51 -21.30 13.90 9.88
C GLY A 51 -21.45 12.56 9.18
N LYS A 52 -22.35 12.55 8.20
CA LYS A 52 -22.53 11.42 7.30
C LYS A 52 -21.65 11.61 6.08
N TRP A 53 -20.79 10.63 5.81
CA TRP A 53 -19.82 10.68 4.73
C TRP A 53 -19.97 9.47 3.83
N THR A 54 -19.90 9.70 2.53
CA THR A 54 -19.60 8.65 1.55
C THR A 54 -18.09 8.60 1.38
N VAL A 55 -17.51 7.46 1.76
CA VAL A 55 -16.10 7.14 1.62
C VAL A 55 -15.94 6.34 0.34
N GLY A 56 -15.06 6.80 -0.54
CA GLY A 56 -14.69 6.11 -1.78
C GLY A 56 -13.19 5.92 -1.88
N PHE A 57 -12.80 4.94 -2.70
CA PHE A 57 -11.41 4.55 -2.93
C PHE A 57 -11.12 4.73 -4.42
N VAL A 58 -10.22 5.65 -4.77
CA VAL A 58 -9.75 5.80 -6.15
C VAL A 58 -8.55 4.90 -6.34
N GLU A 59 -8.81 3.71 -6.88
CA GLU A 59 -7.82 2.65 -7.01
C GLU A 59 -6.89 2.87 -8.22
N THR A 60 -5.59 2.63 -8.02
CA THR A 60 -4.57 2.61 -9.07
C THR A 60 -3.67 1.38 -8.86
N PRO A 61 -3.69 0.41 -9.78
CA PRO A 61 -2.83 -0.77 -9.66
C PRO A 61 -1.40 -0.43 -10.09
N LEU A 62 -0.41 -0.87 -9.30
CA LEU A 62 0.99 -0.98 -9.72
C LEU A 62 1.25 -2.44 -10.01
N THR A 63 1.61 -2.76 -11.26
CA THR A 63 1.75 -4.15 -11.71
C THR A 63 3.16 -4.41 -12.23
N MET A 64 3.68 -5.59 -11.93
CA MET A 64 4.87 -6.15 -12.57
C MET A 64 4.51 -7.53 -13.14
N GLN A 65 4.93 -7.78 -14.38
CA GLN A 65 4.70 -9.05 -15.05
C GLN A 65 6.03 -9.62 -15.54
N GLU A 66 6.19 -10.91 -15.35
CA GLU A 66 7.32 -11.71 -15.78
C GLU A 66 6.79 -13.03 -16.36
N SER A 67 7.50 -13.61 -17.32
CA SER A 67 7.25 -14.97 -17.80
C SER A 67 8.56 -15.75 -17.73
N GLN A 68 8.49 -16.99 -17.25
CA GLN A 68 9.64 -17.86 -17.07
C GLN A 68 9.29 -19.28 -17.47
N VAL A 69 10.21 -19.93 -18.19
CA VAL A 69 10.11 -21.35 -18.53
C VAL A 69 10.89 -22.15 -17.49
N LEU A 70 10.25 -23.11 -16.82
CA LEU A 70 10.82 -23.91 -15.73
C LEU A 70 10.59 -25.40 -15.99
N GLY A 71 11.62 -26.21 -15.74
CA GLY A 71 11.50 -27.67 -15.78
C GLY A 71 11.20 -28.31 -14.43
N ASP A 72 11.07 -29.64 -14.42
CA ASP A 72 10.77 -30.40 -13.19
C ASP A 72 11.78 -30.15 -12.06
N GLY A 73 11.30 -29.60 -10.95
CA GLY A 73 12.10 -29.23 -9.78
C GLY A 73 12.95 -27.96 -9.95
N ASP A 74 12.82 -27.24 -11.07
CA ASP A 74 13.44 -25.93 -11.23
C ASP A 74 12.72 -24.89 -10.35
N THR A 75 13.50 -23.92 -9.90
CA THR A 75 13.03 -22.85 -9.02
C THR A 75 13.33 -21.48 -9.61
N HIS A 76 12.41 -20.53 -9.44
CA HIS A 76 12.58 -19.13 -9.83
C HIS A 76 12.24 -18.19 -8.68
N ASP A 77 13.12 -17.23 -8.43
CA ASP A 77 12.90 -16.18 -7.45
C ASP A 77 12.35 -14.94 -8.16
N THR A 78 11.19 -14.45 -7.73
CA THR A 78 10.56 -13.23 -8.24
C THR A 78 10.57 -12.15 -7.15
N PHE A 79 10.75 -10.89 -7.56
CA PHE A 79 10.88 -9.74 -6.65
C PHE A 79 10.04 -8.56 -7.15
N PHE A 80 9.29 -7.93 -6.25
CA PHE A 80 8.45 -6.80 -6.55
C PHE A 80 8.75 -5.63 -5.61
N ASP A 81 9.41 -4.61 -6.14
CA ASP A 81 9.75 -3.39 -5.41
C ASP A 81 8.60 -2.39 -5.49
N VAL A 82 7.97 -2.13 -4.34
CA VAL A 82 6.84 -1.21 -4.19
C VAL A 82 7.32 0.10 -3.56
N MET A 83 7.11 1.21 -4.28
CA MET A 83 7.34 2.57 -3.78
C MET A 83 6.21 3.48 -4.30
N THR A 84 5.47 4.12 -3.40
CA THR A 84 4.26 4.88 -3.77
C THR A 84 3.98 6.01 -2.78
N GLU A 85 3.40 7.11 -3.28
CA GLU A 85 2.89 8.18 -2.41
C GLU A 85 1.40 7.96 -2.02
N LEU A 86 0.76 6.93 -2.57
CA LEU A 86 -0.63 6.54 -2.32
C LEU A 86 -0.70 5.42 -1.29
N ASP A 87 -1.78 5.37 -0.52
CA ASP A 87 -2.02 4.30 0.44
C ASP A 87 -2.15 2.94 -0.28
N ILE A 88 -1.65 1.86 0.32
CA ILE A 88 -1.72 0.50 -0.23
C ILE A 88 -2.89 -0.27 0.40
N GLY A 89 -3.80 -0.77 -0.45
CA GLY A 89 -4.89 -1.64 -0.05
C GLY A 89 -4.42 -3.06 0.21
N TYR A 90 -3.84 -3.69 -0.82
CA TYR A 90 -3.28 -5.04 -0.75
C TYR A 90 -2.17 -5.25 -1.78
N ILE A 91 -1.34 -6.26 -1.52
CA ILE A 91 -0.36 -6.82 -2.46
C ILE A 91 -0.82 -8.22 -2.84
N GLU A 92 -0.71 -8.56 -4.12
CA GLU A 92 -1.11 -9.85 -4.67
C GLU A 92 -0.03 -10.36 -5.61
N LEU A 93 0.30 -11.63 -5.45
CA LEU A 93 1.10 -12.42 -6.39
C LEU A 93 0.15 -13.43 -7.03
N ASP A 94 0.05 -13.39 -8.34
CA ASP A 94 -0.67 -14.35 -9.15
C ASP A 94 0.33 -15.08 -10.05
N VAL A 95 0.34 -16.40 -9.98
CA VAL A 95 1.17 -17.26 -10.81
C VAL A 95 0.24 -18.14 -11.62
N ASP A 96 0.22 -17.89 -12.93
CA ASP A 96 -0.50 -18.71 -13.88
C ASP A 96 0.48 -19.65 -14.61
N CYS A 97 0.04 -20.88 -14.85
CA CYS A 97 0.80 -21.86 -15.63
C CYS A 97 -0.16 -22.70 -16.46
N ASN A 98 0.24 -23.04 -17.68
CA ASN A 98 -0.64 -23.67 -18.65
C ASN A 98 -0.04 -24.91 -19.30
N ASP A 99 -0.39 -26.07 -18.74
CA ASP A 99 -0.18 -27.41 -19.33
C ASP A 99 -0.93 -27.51 -20.66
N ASN A 100 -0.19 -27.28 -21.74
CA ASN A 100 -0.75 -27.20 -23.09
C ASN A 100 -0.36 -28.39 -23.97
N ASP A 101 0.39 -29.36 -23.43
CA ASP A 101 0.99 -30.40 -24.23
C ASP A 101 0.99 -31.83 -23.65
N ASP A 102 0.50 -32.08 -22.42
CA ASP A 102 0.30 -33.48 -21.95
C ASP A 102 -1.02 -34.11 -22.47
N PRO A 103 -0.95 -35.24 -23.20
CA PRO A 103 -2.12 -35.96 -23.67
C PRO A 103 -2.76 -36.84 -22.57
N GLY A 104 -3.60 -36.25 -21.72
CA GLY A 104 -4.71 -36.95 -21.05
C GLY A 104 -4.76 -36.85 -19.53
N PRO A 105 -5.85 -37.35 -18.90
CA PRO A 105 -6.08 -37.17 -17.47
C PRO A 105 -5.08 -37.97 -16.63
N GLY A 106 -4.31 -37.28 -15.78
CA GLY A 106 -3.45 -37.89 -14.76
C GLY A 106 -1.98 -37.46 -14.76
N PHE A 107 -1.58 -36.54 -15.63
CA PHE A 107 -0.22 -36.00 -15.77
C PHE A 107 -0.23 -34.47 -15.72
N THR A 108 -1.03 -33.92 -14.80
CA THR A 108 -1.20 -32.47 -14.67
C THR A 108 -0.05 -31.90 -13.86
N ASP A 109 0.65 -30.94 -14.44
CA ASP A 109 1.74 -30.21 -13.81
C ASP A 109 1.25 -29.28 -12.70
N SER A 110 2.14 -28.84 -11.84
CA SER A 110 1.81 -27.91 -10.75
C SER A 110 2.92 -26.93 -10.43
N ALA A 111 2.51 -25.82 -9.81
CA ALA A 111 3.37 -24.81 -9.24
C ALA A 111 3.22 -24.80 -7.72
N ASP A 112 4.33 -24.79 -6.99
CA ASP A 112 4.38 -24.48 -5.56
C ASP A 112 5.10 -23.14 -5.36
N GLY A 113 4.58 -22.30 -4.47
CA GLY A 113 5.11 -21.00 -4.14
C GLY A 113 5.34 -20.84 -2.65
N SER A 114 6.47 -20.22 -2.29
CA SER A 114 6.83 -19.80 -0.94
C SER A 114 7.25 -18.34 -0.95
N SER A 115 6.65 -17.48 -0.12
CA SER A 115 7.00 -16.05 -0.07
C SER A 115 8.10 -15.75 0.95
N ASP A 116 8.89 -14.71 0.71
CA ASP A 116 9.72 -14.03 1.71
C ASP A 116 9.32 -12.55 1.75
N VAL A 117 8.53 -12.17 2.74
CA VAL A 117 8.02 -10.79 2.91
C VAL A 117 8.85 -9.97 3.89
N SER A 118 10.03 -10.45 4.28
CA SER A 118 10.91 -9.76 5.23
C SER A 118 11.49 -8.43 4.69
N GLY A 119 11.43 -8.22 3.38
CA GLY A 119 11.81 -6.99 2.71
C GLY A 119 10.71 -5.92 2.63
N ALA A 120 9.47 -6.26 3.01
CA ALA A 120 8.35 -5.33 3.05
C ALA A 120 8.25 -4.62 4.41
N GLU A 121 7.92 -3.35 4.40
CA GLU A 121 7.70 -2.54 5.61
C GLU A 121 6.36 -2.92 6.24
N GLY A 122 6.39 -3.51 7.44
CA GLY A 122 5.20 -3.93 8.16
C GLY A 122 5.39 -5.26 8.90
N GLU A 123 4.29 -5.78 9.45
CA GLU A 123 4.24 -7.11 10.06
C GLU A 123 3.41 -8.04 9.16
N PHE A 124 4.05 -8.60 8.14
CA PHE A 124 3.44 -9.59 7.24
C PHE A 124 3.98 -10.99 7.52
N GLU A 125 3.15 -12.00 7.28
CA GLU A 125 3.52 -13.40 7.39
C GLU A 125 3.82 -13.99 6.01
N ASP A 126 4.84 -14.84 5.95
CA ASP A 126 5.13 -15.64 4.76
C ASP A 126 3.96 -16.61 4.49
N GLN A 127 3.65 -16.80 3.21
CA GLN A 127 2.60 -17.68 2.72
C GLN A 127 3.20 -18.78 1.85
N GLU A 128 2.52 -19.91 1.86
CA GLU A 128 2.75 -21.05 0.98
C GLU A 128 1.47 -21.28 0.19
N ALA A 129 1.58 -21.48 -1.11
CA ALA A 129 0.45 -21.73 -1.98
C ALA A 129 0.85 -22.67 -3.10
N SER A 130 -0.11 -23.43 -3.62
CA SER A 130 0.15 -24.32 -4.74
C SER A 130 -1.07 -24.51 -5.61
N GLY A 131 -0.84 -24.89 -6.85
CA GLY A 131 -1.88 -24.99 -7.85
C GLY A 131 -1.51 -25.82 -9.06
N GLN A 132 -2.53 -26.38 -9.70
CA GLN A 132 -2.36 -27.23 -10.87
C GLN A 132 -2.39 -26.41 -12.16
N CYS A 133 -1.44 -26.65 -13.05
CA CYS A 133 -1.39 -26.12 -14.40
C CYS A 133 -2.39 -26.93 -15.23
N SER A 134 -3.67 -26.53 -15.27
CA SER A 134 -4.74 -27.35 -15.90
C SER A 134 -5.48 -26.62 -17.04
N GLY A 135 -4.91 -25.50 -17.50
CA GLY A 135 -5.44 -24.62 -18.53
C GLY A 135 -6.64 -23.80 -18.03
N GLY A 136 -6.50 -22.47 -18.00
CA GLY A 136 -7.50 -21.54 -17.47
C GLY A 136 -6.85 -20.51 -16.53
N ASP A 137 -7.57 -20.07 -15.49
CA ASP A 137 -6.96 -19.46 -14.30
C ASP A 137 -6.34 -20.60 -13.47
N SER A 138 -5.11 -21.00 -13.80
CA SER A 138 -4.47 -22.21 -13.29
C SER A 138 -3.11 -21.90 -12.68
N GLY A 139 -2.83 -22.45 -11.51
CA GLY A 139 -1.69 -22.04 -10.69
C GLY A 139 -2.18 -21.54 -9.33
N PHE A 140 -1.54 -20.54 -8.75
CA PHE A 140 -1.87 -20.08 -7.40
C PHE A 140 -1.82 -18.56 -7.25
N THR A 141 -2.52 -18.07 -6.22
CA THR A 141 -2.50 -16.66 -5.84
C THR A 141 -2.16 -16.55 -4.35
N MET A 142 -1.28 -15.62 -4.00
CA MET A 142 -1.02 -15.18 -2.64
C MET A 142 -1.42 -13.72 -2.49
N ARG A 143 -1.96 -13.36 -1.32
CA ARG A 143 -2.43 -12.00 -1.07
C ARG A 143 -2.16 -11.55 0.35
N TRP A 144 -1.65 -10.34 0.49
CA TRP A 144 -1.40 -9.66 1.76
C TRP A 144 -2.21 -8.37 1.80
N ASP A 145 -3.17 -8.29 2.72
CA ASP A 145 -3.94 -7.06 2.94
C ASP A 145 -3.11 -6.10 3.81
N VAL A 146 -2.80 -4.92 3.25
CA VAL A 146 -1.96 -3.90 3.90
C VAL A 146 -2.83 -2.96 4.74
N THR A 147 -3.86 -2.38 4.13
CA THR A 147 -4.83 -1.57 4.87
C THR A 147 -5.94 -2.46 5.42
N HIS A 148 -6.11 -2.46 6.74
CA HIS A 148 -7.17 -3.22 7.39
C HIS A 148 -8.57 -2.71 7.00
N ASN A 149 -9.52 -3.63 6.76
CA ASN A 149 -10.89 -3.34 6.29
C ASN A 149 -10.96 -2.56 4.97
N TYR A 150 -9.89 -2.53 4.18
CA TYR A 150 -9.94 -2.08 2.81
C TYR A 150 -10.72 -3.09 1.96
N THR A 151 -11.66 -2.60 1.17
CA THR A 151 -12.46 -3.44 0.26
C THR A 151 -12.59 -2.87 -1.14
N GLY A 152 -12.05 -1.66 -1.39
CA GLY A 152 -12.26 -0.89 -2.62
C GLY A 152 -13.70 -0.38 -2.83
N GLN A 153 -14.67 -0.82 -2.02
CA GLN A 153 -16.07 -0.47 -2.19
C GLN A 153 -16.42 0.83 -1.49
N ASN A 154 -17.24 1.66 -2.15
CA ASN A 154 -17.78 2.87 -1.53
C ASN A 154 -18.69 2.50 -0.36
N ILE A 155 -18.45 3.12 0.79
CA ILE A 155 -19.24 2.91 2.01
C ILE A 155 -19.77 4.24 2.54
N THR A 156 -20.89 4.17 3.26
CA THR A 156 -21.40 5.34 3.99
C THR A 156 -21.14 5.14 5.47
N VAL A 157 -20.50 6.11 6.09
CA VAL A 157 -20.24 6.15 7.53
C VAL A 157 -21.02 7.31 8.15
N GLU A 158 -21.49 7.11 9.37
CA GLU A 158 -22.30 8.08 10.11
C GLU A 158 -21.59 8.44 11.42
N ASP A 159 -21.85 9.65 11.92
CA ASP A 159 -21.33 10.15 13.19
C ASP A 159 -19.80 10.15 13.31
N MET A 160 -19.09 10.23 12.19
CA MET A 160 -17.63 10.26 12.13
C MET A 160 -17.12 11.59 11.58
N SER A 161 -16.00 12.06 12.12
CA SER A 161 -15.23 13.16 11.53
C SER A 161 -14.39 12.66 10.35
N GLU A 162 -14.08 13.58 9.42
CA GLU A 162 -13.15 13.30 8.33
C GLU A 162 -11.79 12.78 8.84
N GLY A 163 -11.31 13.29 9.98
CA GLY A 163 -10.05 12.85 10.58
C GLY A 163 -10.10 11.40 11.07
N GLU A 164 -11.20 10.96 11.68
CA GLU A 164 -11.38 9.55 12.07
C GLU A 164 -11.37 8.65 10.85
N ILE A 165 -12.09 9.06 9.80
CA ILE A 165 -12.20 8.31 8.55
C ILE A 165 -10.82 8.14 7.89
N ARG A 166 -10.04 9.22 7.77
CA ARG A 166 -8.68 9.15 7.21
C ARG A 166 -7.72 8.33 8.07
N SER A 167 -7.92 8.30 9.38
CA SER A 167 -7.12 7.45 10.26
C SER A 167 -7.50 5.97 10.18
N MET A 168 -8.72 5.63 9.74
CA MET A 168 -9.16 4.24 9.58
C MET A 168 -8.60 3.60 8.31
N TRP A 169 -8.57 4.35 7.21
CA TRP A 169 -8.04 3.90 5.92
C TRP A 169 -6.75 4.67 5.62
N ASN A 170 -5.70 4.24 6.30
CA ASN A 170 -4.33 4.65 6.07
C ASN A 170 -3.44 3.43 6.28
N ASP A 171 -2.49 3.23 5.38
CA ASP A 171 -1.56 2.09 5.46
C ASP A 171 -0.43 2.29 6.48
N GLY A 172 -0.30 3.49 7.05
CA GLY A 172 0.76 3.83 8.00
C GLY A 172 2.16 3.85 7.39
N GLY A 173 2.28 3.85 6.05
CA GLY A 173 3.53 3.61 5.33
C GLY A 173 3.95 2.13 5.28
N PHE A 174 3.06 1.20 5.64
CA PHE A 174 3.30 -0.23 5.47
C PHE A 174 3.04 -0.67 4.02
N GLY A 175 3.65 -1.78 3.62
CA GLY A 175 3.49 -2.39 2.31
C GLY A 175 4.48 -1.91 1.23
N GLU A 176 5.20 -0.81 1.48
CA GLU A 176 6.37 -0.43 0.68
C GLU A 176 7.55 -1.39 0.91
N GLY A 177 8.51 -1.41 -0.01
CA GLY A 177 9.70 -2.26 0.08
C GLY A 177 9.70 -3.39 -0.94
N THR A 178 10.46 -4.44 -0.67
CA THR A 178 10.65 -5.56 -1.60
C THR A 178 9.83 -6.75 -1.15
N TRP A 179 8.88 -7.16 -1.98
CA TRP A 179 8.14 -8.41 -1.85
C TRP A 179 8.84 -9.49 -2.66
N ALA A 180 9.03 -10.68 -2.10
CA ALA A 180 9.70 -11.76 -2.80
C ALA A 180 8.91 -13.07 -2.67
N ALA A 181 9.06 -13.93 -3.68
CA ALA A 181 8.60 -15.30 -3.63
C ALA A 181 9.48 -16.21 -4.48
N THR A 182 9.58 -17.47 -4.07
CA THR A 182 10.21 -18.54 -4.83
C THR A 182 9.11 -19.46 -5.36
N ILE A 183 9.12 -19.67 -6.67
CA ILE A 183 8.23 -20.58 -7.38
C ILE A 183 9.02 -21.84 -7.71
N THR A 184 8.43 -23.01 -7.48
CA THR A 184 8.97 -24.32 -7.81
C THR A 184 8.01 -25.03 -8.76
N ALA A 185 8.53 -25.49 -9.89
CA ALA A 185 7.77 -26.27 -10.87
C ALA A 185 7.80 -27.76 -10.50
N GLU A 186 6.63 -28.42 -10.54
CA GLU A 186 6.50 -29.87 -10.44
C GLU A 186 5.89 -30.39 -11.75
N ILE A 187 6.71 -31.04 -12.59
CA ILE A 187 6.29 -31.48 -13.94
C ILE A 187 6.18 -33.01 -13.99
N SER A 188 5.02 -33.49 -14.41
CA SER A 188 4.68 -34.90 -14.48
C SER A 188 4.83 -35.42 -15.90
N THR A 189 5.85 -36.24 -16.15
CA THR A 189 6.04 -36.82 -17.48
C THR A 189 5.29 -38.15 -17.66
N ALA A 190 4.40 -38.23 -18.65
CA ALA A 190 3.78 -39.49 -19.06
C ALA A 190 4.80 -40.45 -19.71
N PRO A 191 4.88 -41.74 -19.31
CA PRO A 191 5.73 -42.71 -19.98
C PRO A 191 5.10 -43.18 -21.30
N ILE A 192 5.22 -42.39 -22.37
CA ILE A 192 4.71 -42.75 -23.70
C ILE A 192 5.83 -43.33 -24.58
N ILE A 193 5.58 -44.50 -25.21
CA ILE A 193 6.50 -45.08 -26.19
C ILE A 193 6.49 -44.21 -27.46
N GLY A 194 7.48 -43.34 -27.60
CA GLY A 194 7.83 -42.67 -28.87
C GLY A 194 7.31 -41.25 -29.09
N GLY A 195 6.84 -40.54 -28.05
CA GLY A 195 6.51 -39.11 -28.12
C GLY A 195 7.57 -38.28 -27.39
N PHE A 196 7.79 -37.04 -27.86
CA PHE A 196 8.69 -36.08 -27.21
C PHE A 196 8.22 -35.87 -25.77
N VAL A 197 9.17 -36.00 -24.85
CA VAL A 197 8.98 -35.76 -23.41
C VAL A 197 9.05 -34.25 -23.28
N ASP A 198 7.92 -33.61 -22.97
CA ASP A 198 7.98 -32.23 -22.54
C ASP A 198 8.50 -32.18 -21.10
N SER A 199 9.34 -31.20 -20.82
CA SER A 199 10.10 -31.13 -19.57
C SER A 199 10.12 -29.73 -18.99
N ASP A 200 9.37 -28.80 -19.58
CA ASP A 200 9.45 -27.38 -19.28
C ASP A 200 8.15 -26.64 -19.58
N GLU A 201 7.60 -26.02 -18.55
CA GLU A 201 6.34 -25.26 -18.61
C GLU A 201 6.57 -23.75 -18.54
N GLU A 202 5.70 -22.98 -19.18
CA GLU A 202 5.71 -21.52 -19.11
C GLU A 202 4.84 -21.04 -17.93
N TYR A 203 5.45 -20.24 -17.05
CA TYR A 203 4.83 -19.64 -15.88
C TYR A 203 4.74 -18.12 -16.07
N ASP A 204 3.52 -17.60 -16.07
CA ASP A 204 3.22 -16.17 -16.09
C ASP A 204 3.07 -15.68 -14.64
N ILE A 205 3.95 -14.78 -14.23
CA ILE A 205 4.05 -14.26 -12.87
C ILE A 205 3.61 -12.80 -12.86
N THR A 206 2.54 -12.51 -12.14
CA THR A 206 2.00 -11.15 -12.01
C THR A 206 1.98 -10.72 -10.56
N TRP A 207 2.72 -9.67 -10.25
CA TRP A 207 2.58 -8.94 -9.00
C TRP A 207 1.67 -7.72 -9.19
N THR A 208 0.80 -7.47 -8.22
CA THR A 208 -0.08 -6.29 -8.17
C THR A 208 -0.07 -5.68 -6.78
N ALA A 209 0.34 -4.41 -6.66
CA ALA A 209 -0.01 -3.57 -5.53
C ALA A 209 -1.24 -2.74 -5.87
N MET A 210 -2.35 -2.95 -5.16
CA MET A 210 -3.51 -2.09 -5.31
C MET A 210 -3.36 -0.87 -4.41
N THR A 211 -3.03 0.28 -5.01
CA THR A 211 -2.93 1.55 -4.29
C THR A 211 -4.24 2.33 -4.39
N TYR A 212 -4.51 3.23 -3.46
CA TYR A 212 -5.71 4.04 -3.47
C TYR A 212 -5.50 5.46 -2.93
N GLU A 213 -6.35 6.38 -3.37
CA GLU A 213 -6.57 7.67 -2.70
C GLU A 213 -7.98 7.70 -2.08
N LEU A 214 -8.06 8.13 -0.81
CA LEU A 214 -9.32 8.23 -0.09
C LEU A 214 -10.11 9.50 -0.48
N VAL A 215 -11.31 9.30 -1.03
CA VAL A 215 -12.24 10.37 -1.42
C VAL A 215 -13.40 10.43 -0.43
N LEU A 216 -13.66 11.61 0.12
CA LEU A 216 -14.70 11.84 1.13
C LEU A 216 -15.71 12.86 0.64
N GLU A 217 -16.97 12.43 0.54
CA GLU A 217 -18.08 13.28 0.12
C GLU A 217 -19.12 13.39 1.24
N PRO A 218 -19.50 14.61 1.69
CA PRO A 218 -20.52 14.77 2.71
C PRO A 218 -21.91 14.42 2.14
N VAL A 219 -22.67 13.61 2.87
CA VAL A 219 -24.05 13.29 2.50
C VAL A 219 -24.98 14.39 2.99
N VAL A 220 -25.53 15.16 2.05
CA VAL A 220 -26.51 16.21 2.36
C VAL A 220 -27.91 15.62 2.19
N GLU A 221 -28.60 15.38 3.30
CA GLU A 221 -30.02 15.04 3.27
C GLU A 221 -30.82 16.31 2.93
N VAL A 222 -31.40 16.34 1.72
CA VAL A 222 -32.32 17.42 1.33
C VAL A 222 -33.71 17.03 1.82
N GLU A 223 -34.19 17.67 2.90
CA GLU A 223 -35.58 17.48 3.34
C GLU A 223 -36.53 17.91 2.22
N THR A 224 -37.37 16.97 1.76
CA THR A 224 -38.46 17.22 0.78
C THR A 224 -39.78 17.48 1.45
#